data_AF-A0A0B1RVU2-F1
#
_entry.id   AF-A0A0B1RVU2-F1
#
_cell.length_a   1.000
_cell.length_b   1.000
_cell.length_c   1.000
_cell.angle_alpha   90.00
_cell.angle_beta   90.00
_cell.angle_gamma   90.00
#
_symmetry.space_group_name_H-M   'P 1'
#
loop_
_entity.id
_entity.type
_entity.pdbx_description
1 polymer ?
#
loop_
_entity_poly.entity_id
_entity_poly.type
_entity_poly.pdbx_seq_one_letter_code
_entity_poly.pdbx_strand_id
1 'polypeptide(L)'
;MEFVTEGHGGAPPPKSGDEKPGPAQQQAPPPSTEIDMTQYKVQLEDLKSTISYMLFQEVPRRQVIDGDDLVGLKSWIHALAKYAPGTTPIRRLLYRMDQWLQQQGPSMSYDDWTKKLEQVHVDLGNPLPKDIHWLACKGSKPHLRGYTCGVWVLAHAMAAEAYKIEENNSTFKPVDELLEPFHQFIVRFLSCEWCAKNFRKEVVTMKMNEVATREEMVMWLWRVHNFVNKRLSGYHSDDPKFPKRQFPPSCFFTM
;
A
#
# COMPACT_ATOMS: atom_id res chain seq x y z
N MET A 1 15.11 -36.70 91.54
CA MET A 1 13.89 -37.32 90.99
C MET A 1 14.28 -37.89 89.65
N GLU A 2 14.65 -39.17 89.64
CA GLU A 2 14.83 -39.97 88.42
C GLU A 2 13.47 -40.26 87.77
N PHE A 3 13.47 -40.44 86.46
CA PHE A 3 12.68 -41.41 85.65
C PHE A 3 13.14 -41.17 84.19
N VAL A 4 14.08 -41.95 83.63
CA VAL A 4 13.93 -43.25 82.93
C VAL A 4 13.27 -43.13 81.54
N THR A 5 14.14 -43.26 80.52
CA THR A 5 14.06 -43.87 79.17
C THR A 5 12.79 -43.80 78.31
N GLU A 6 12.98 -43.45 77.02
CA GLU A 6 12.78 -44.40 75.92
C GLU A 6 13.54 -43.94 74.66
N GLY A 7 14.28 -44.86 74.05
CA GLY A 7 14.94 -44.66 72.77
C GLY A 7 14.09 -45.20 71.63
N HIS A 8 14.17 -44.58 70.46
CA HIS A 8 13.81 -45.20 69.18
C HIS A 8 14.85 -44.76 68.13
N GLY A 9 15.56 -45.74 67.60
CA GLY A 9 16.50 -45.57 66.50
C GLY A 9 15.77 -45.26 65.20
N GLY A 10 16.25 -44.25 64.48
CA GLY A 10 15.86 -43.92 63.12
C GLY A 10 17.09 -43.95 62.21
N ALA A 11 17.00 -44.75 61.15
CA ALA A 11 18.04 -45.07 60.18
C ALA A 11 18.61 -43.84 59.42
N PRO A 12 19.84 -43.95 58.85
CA PRO A 12 20.46 -42.87 58.09
C PRO A 12 19.72 -42.57 56.77
N PRO A 13 19.86 -41.35 56.21
CA PRO A 13 19.16 -40.94 55.00
C PRO A 13 19.59 -41.78 53.79
N PRO A 14 18.68 -42.06 52.84
CA PRO A 14 18.99 -42.87 51.68
C PRO A 14 19.95 -42.12 50.74
N LYS A 15 20.90 -42.87 50.19
CA LYS A 15 21.84 -42.43 49.17
C LYS A 15 21.08 -42.06 47.89
N SER A 16 21.47 -40.94 47.28
CA SER A 16 21.05 -40.51 45.94
C SER A 16 21.40 -41.60 44.92
N GLY A 17 20.37 -42.27 44.39
CA GLY A 17 20.49 -43.19 43.27
C GLY A 17 20.45 -42.42 41.95
N ASP A 18 21.33 -42.82 41.02
CA ASP A 18 21.37 -42.38 39.64
C ASP A 18 20.04 -42.66 38.91
N GLU A 19 19.24 -41.61 38.67
CA GLU A 19 18.16 -41.65 37.69
C GLU A 19 18.73 -41.45 36.28
N LYS A 20 18.58 -42.46 35.43
CA LYS A 20 18.85 -42.38 34.00
C LYS A 20 17.97 -41.28 33.37
N PRO A 21 18.50 -40.44 32.45
CA PRO A 21 17.69 -39.49 31.73
C PRO A 21 16.64 -40.23 30.89
N GLY A 22 15.36 -39.86 31.06
CA GLY A 22 14.29 -40.31 30.18
C GLY A 22 14.53 -39.88 28.72
N PRO A 23 13.91 -40.55 27.74
CA PRO A 23 14.14 -40.25 26.33
C PRO A 23 13.79 -38.79 26.06
N ALA A 24 14.75 -38.06 25.48
CA ALA A 24 14.57 -36.66 25.11
C ALA A 24 13.32 -36.54 24.24
N GLN A 25 12.33 -35.80 24.73
CA GLN A 25 11.23 -35.35 23.89
C GLN A 25 11.86 -34.61 22.71
N GLN A 26 11.65 -35.12 21.50
CA GLN A 26 12.05 -34.44 20.29
C GLN A 26 11.42 -33.05 20.33
N GLN A 27 12.27 -32.03 20.51
CA GLN A 27 11.87 -30.65 20.35
C GLN A 27 11.24 -30.52 18.97
N ALA A 28 10.01 -30.03 18.93
CA ALA A 28 9.38 -29.65 17.68
C ALA A 28 10.38 -28.77 16.92
N PRO A 29 10.61 -29.01 15.61
CA PRO A 29 11.50 -28.16 14.84
C PRO A 29 11.04 -26.70 15.01
N PRO A 30 11.99 -25.75 15.11
CA PRO A 30 11.64 -24.34 15.21
C PRO A 30 10.68 -24.01 14.07
N PRO A 31 9.64 -23.18 14.29
CA PRO A 31 8.72 -22.83 13.24
C PRO A 31 9.54 -22.25 12.09
N SER A 32 9.64 -23.00 11.00
CA SER A 32 10.12 -22.47 9.74
C SER A 32 9.12 -21.39 9.38
N THR A 33 9.44 -20.13 9.69
CA THR A 33 8.74 -18.99 9.13
C THR A 33 9.07 -18.96 7.66
N GLU A 34 8.43 -19.83 6.87
CA GLU A 34 8.28 -19.60 5.46
C GLU A 34 7.60 -18.24 5.35
N ILE A 35 8.40 -17.23 5.02
CA ILE A 35 7.90 -15.88 4.80
C ILE A 35 7.03 -15.99 3.56
N ASP A 36 5.73 -15.82 3.72
CA ASP A 36 4.79 -15.77 2.61
C ASP A 36 5.16 -14.57 1.71
N MET A 37 5.94 -14.85 0.66
CA MET A 37 6.40 -13.84 -0.29
C MET A 37 5.28 -13.39 -1.24
N THR A 38 4.13 -14.08 -1.25
CA THR A 38 3.00 -13.70 -2.13
C THR A 38 2.47 -12.31 -1.80
N GLN A 39 2.60 -11.89 -0.54
CA GLN A 39 2.24 -10.54 -0.08
C GLN A 39 3.04 -9.41 -0.75
N TYR A 40 4.21 -9.72 -1.31
CA TYR A 40 5.09 -8.73 -1.95
C TYR A 40 5.00 -8.72 -3.47
N LYS A 41 4.24 -9.66 -4.05
CA LYS A 41 3.99 -9.67 -5.49
C LYS A 41 3.04 -8.52 -5.83
N VAL A 42 3.37 -7.77 -6.88
CA VAL A 42 2.42 -6.82 -7.46
C VAL A 42 1.35 -7.61 -8.20
N GLN A 43 0.11 -7.52 -7.74
CA GLN A 43 -1.03 -8.24 -8.33
C GLN A 43 -1.82 -7.31 -9.24
N LEU A 44 -2.09 -7.77 -10.47
CA LEU A 44 -2.93 -7.03 -11.41
C LEU A 44 -4.34 -6.80 -10.86
N GLU A 45 -4.87 -7.74 -10.08
CA GLU A 45 -6.19 -7.60 -9.46
C GLU A 45 -6.24 -6.48 -8.42
N ASP A 46 -5.18 -6.30 -7.61
CA ASP A 46 -5.08 -5.18 -6.68
C ASP A 46 -5.02 -3.84 -7.42
N LEU A 47 -4.29 -3.76 -8.53
CA LEU A 47 -4.21 -2.56 -9.37
C LEU A 47 -5.57 -2.22 -10.01
N LYS A 48 -6.26 -3.22 -10.57
CA LYS A 48 -7.61 -3.09 -11.14
C LYS A 48 -8.62 -2.60 -10.11
N SER A 49 -8.64 -3.23 -8.93
CA SER A 49 -9.47 -2.84 -7.79
C SER A 49 -9.16 -1.42 -7.32
N THR A 50 -7.89 -1.02 -7.28
CA THR A 50 -7.48 0.34 -6.92
C THR A 50 -8.00 1.38 -7.92
N ILE A 51 -7.81 1.14 -9.21
CA ILE A 51 -8.28 2.06 -10.26
C ILE A 51 -9.82 2.13 -10.25
N SER A 52 -10.51 0.98 -10.09
CA SER A 52 -11.96 0.95 -9.97
C SER A 52 -12.47 1.76 -8.78
N TYR A 53 -11.97 1.48 -7.57
CA TYR A 53 -12.36 2.20 -6.35
C TYR A 53 -12.09 3.70 -6.47
N MET A 54 -10.95 4.07 -7.04
CA MET A 54 -10.59 5.46 -7.27
C MET A 54 -11.61 6.19 -8.15
N LEU A 55 -11.91 5.63 -9.33
CA LEU A 55 -12.74 6.30 -10.33
C LEU A 55 -14.25 6.26 -9.96
N PHE A 56 -14.72 5.16 -9.38
CA PHE A 56 -16.14 4.95 -9.09
C PHE A 56 -16.55 5.29 -7.65
N GLN A 57 -15.61 5.38 -6.70
CA GLN A 57 -15.95 5.61 -5.29
C GLN A 57 -15.28 6.85 -4.69
N GLU A 58 -14.00 7.15 -4.98
CA GLU A 58 -13.32 8.33 -4.38
C GLU A 58 -13.65 9.62 -5.12
N VAL A 59 -13.47 9.66 -6.45
CA VAL A 59 -13.73 10.86 -7.26
C VAL A 59 -15.18 11.38 -7.11
N PRO A 60 -16.24 10.55 -7.21
CA PRO A 60 -17.62 11.04 -7.15
C PRO A 60 -18.11 11.43 -5.75
N ARG A 61 -17.26 11.38 -4.70
CA ARG A 61 -17.63 11.93 -3.37
C ARG A 61 -17.81 13.44 -3.38
N ARG A 62 -17.28 14.12 -4.40
CA ARG A 62 -17.43 15.56 -4.62
C ARG A 62 -18.61 15.79 -5.55
N GLN A 63 -19.64 16.51 -5.08
CA GLN A 63 -20.83 16.82 -5.89
C GLN A 63 -20.51 17.71 -7.10
N VAL A 64 -19.59 18.64 -6.93
CA VAL A 64 -19.03 19.52 -7.96
C VAL A 64 -17.51 19.44 -7.84
N ILE A 65 -16.83 19.36 -8.98
CA ILE A 65 -15.37 19.33 -9.08
C ILE A 65 -14.95 20.53 -9.93
N ASP A 66 -14.35 21.52 -9.29
CA ASP A 66 -13.94 22.79 -9.89
C ASP A 66 -12.61 23.29 -9.29
N GLY A 67 -12.13 24.45 -9.77
CA GLY A 67 -10.93 25.10 -9.27
C GLY A 67 -9.73 24.16 -9.22
N ASP A 68 -9.01 24.19 -8.10
CA ASP A 68 -7.83 23.34 -7.92
C ASP A 68 -8.16 21.84 -7.85
N ASP A 69 -9.39 21.46 -7.47
CA ASP A 69 -9.80 20.06 -7.45
C ASP A 69 -9.89 19.50 -8.88
N LEU A 70 -10.43 20.29 -9.81
CA LEU A 70 -10.45 19.91 -11.21
C LEU A 70 -9.05 19.92 -11.85
N VAL A 71 -8.20 20.89 -11.50
CA VAL A 71 -6.80 20.93 -11.96
C VAL A 71 -6.04 19.69 -11.47
N GLY A 72 -6.17 19.37 -10.18
CA GLY A 72 -5.59 18.18 -9.58
C GLY A 72 -6.06 16.90 -10.26
N LEU A 73 -7.37 16.77 -10.49
CA LEU A 73 -7.94 15.60 -11.16
C LEU A 73 -7.49 15.47 -12.61
N LYS A 74 -7.47 16.57 -13.38
CA LYS A 74 -6.96 16.58 -14.77
C LYS A 74 -5.52 16.07 -14.83
N SER A 75 -4.66 16.59 -13.95
CA SER A 75 -3.25 16.17 -13.92
C SER A 75 -3.09 14.69 -13.55
N TRP A 76 -3.88 14.21 -12.59
CA TRP A 76 -3.83 12.81 -12.15
C TRP A 76 -4.36 11.82 -13.19
N ILE A 77 -5.50 12.10 -13.83
CA ILE A 77 -6.03 11.23 -14.89
C ILE A 77 -5.08 11.20 -16.10
N HIS A 78 -4.41 12.30 -16.41
CA HIS A 78 -3.37 12.34 -17.43
C HIS A 78 -2.19 11.42 -17.08
N ALA A 79 -1.67 11.52 -15.84
CA ALA A 79 -0.61 10.63 -15.35
C ALA A 79 -1.04 9.15 -15.37
N LEU A 80 -2.28 8.84 -14.98
CA LEU A 80 -2.83 7.47 -15.06
C LEU A 80 -2.88 6.97 -16.50
N ALA A 81 -3.37 7.78 -17.45
CA ALA A 81 -3.44 7.40 -18.85
C ALA A 81 -2.05 7.11 -19.45
N LYS A 82 -1.02 7.83 -18.98
CA LYS A 82 0.35 7.70 -19.46
C LYS A 82 1.11 6.53 -18.80
N TYR A 83 0.99 6.36 -17.49
CA TYR A 83 1.89 5.51 -16.69
C TYR A 83 1.22 4.35 -15.95
N ALA A 84 -0.12 4.29 -15.85
CA ALA A 84 -0.76 3.20 -15.11
C ALA A 84 -0.58 1.86 -15.83
N PRO A 85 -0.02 0.83 -15.15
CA PRO A 85 0.02 -0.50 -15.71
C PRO A 85 -1.40 -1.09 -15.82
N GLY A 86 -1.68 -1.79 -16.91
CA GLY A 86 -2.98 -2.41 -17.13
C GLY A 86 -3.11 -3.10 -18.48
N THR A 87 -4.19 -3.85 -18.63
CA THR A 87 -4.54 -4.47 -19.92
C THR A 87 -4.93 -3.40 -20.94
N THR A 88 -4.92 -3.74 -22.23
CA THR A 88 -5.29 -2.83 -23.32
C THR A 88 -6.65 -2.15 -23.09
N PRO A 89 -7.73 -2.85 -22.67
CA PRO A 89 -9.00 -2.20 -22.38
C PRO A 89 -8.94 -1.17 -21.24
N ILE A 90 -8.17 -1.43 -20.17
CA ILE A 90 -7.99 -0.49 -19.06
C ILE A 90 -7.24 0.76 -19.52
N ARG A 91 -6.16 0.58 -20.27
CA ARG A 91 -5.38 1.70 -20.84
C ARG A 91 -6.23 2.56 -21.77
N ARG A 92 -7.09 1.95 -22.59
CA ARG A 92 -8.06 2.66 -23.44
C ARG A 92 -9.11 3.42 -22.63
N LEU A 93 -9.58 2.85 -21.52
CA LEU A 93 -10.51 3.54 -20.62
C LEU A 93 -9.87 4.80 -20.05
N LEU A 94 -8.67 4.68 -19.47
CA LEU A 94 -7.96 5.82 -18.89
C LEU A 94 -7.65 6.90 -19.94
N TYR A 95 -7.22 6.51 -21.13
CA TYR A 95 -7.00 7.43 -22.24
C TYR A 95 -8.28 8.17 -22.67
N ARG A 96 -9.41 7.47 -22.82
CA ARG A 96 -10.69 8.11 -23.21
C ARG A 96 -11.21 9.03 -22.11
N MET A 97 -11.01 8.67 -20.84
CA MET A 97 -11.36 9.53 -19.72
C MET A 97 -10.47 10.77 -19.66
N ASP A 98 -9.15 10.63 -19.88
CA ASP A 98 -8.23 11.77 -19.97
C ASP A 98 -8.65 12.75 -21.07
N GLN A 99 -8.81 12.25 -22.31
CA GLN A 99 -9.20 13.08 -23.46
C GLN A 99 -10.49 13.88 -23.21
N TRP A 100 -11.50 13.23 -22.61
CA TRP A 100 -12.75 13.91 -22.25
C TRP A 100 -12.55 14.92 -21.11
N LEU A 101 -11.79 14.55 -20.08
CA LEU A 101 -11.60 15.38 -18.90
C LEU A 101 -10.81 16.65 -19.24
N GLN A 102 -9.78 16.56 -20.09
CA GLN A 102 -9.01 17.73 -20.53
C GLN A 102 -9.88 18.79 -21.23
N GLN A 103 -10.92 18.35 -21.95
CA GLN A 103 -11.87 19.21 -22.66
C GLN A 103 -12.93 19.86 -21.75
N GLN A 104 -13.05 19.44 -20.49
CA GLN A 104 -14.03 20.05 -19.58
C GLN A 104 -13.66 21.50 -19.26
N GLY A 105 -14.69 22.31 -19.07
CA GLY A 105 -14.57 23.72 -18.66
C GLY A 105 -14.02 23.89 -17.22
N PRO A 106 -14.29 25.01 -16.56
CA PRO A 106 -13.75 25.30 -15.22
C PRO A 106 -14.39 24.48 -14.08
N SER A 107 -15.48 23.75 -14.35
CA SER A 107 -16.24 22.97 -13.38
C SER A 107 -16.92 21.79 -14.08
N MET A 108 -17.14 20.71 -13.34
CA MET A 108 -17.98 19.57 -13.75
C MET A 108 -18.77 19.01 -12.56
N SER A 109 -19.94 18.44 -12.82
CA SER A 109 -20.70 17.75 -11.78
C SER A 109 -20.24 16.29 -11.61
N TYR A 110 -20.54 15.70 -10.45
CA TYR A 110 -20.32 14.26 -10.24
C TYR A 110 -21.16 13.41 -11.22
N ASP A 111 -22.30 13.92 -11.65
CA ASP A 111 -23.19 13.29 -12.63
C ASP A 111 -22.51 13.21 -14.01
N ASP A 112 -21.84 14.29 -14.45
CA ASP A 112 -21.10 14.32 -15.71
C ASP A 112 -19.96 13.29 -15.70
N TRP A 113 -19.21 13.25 -14.58
CA TRP A 113 -18.16 12.27 -14.34
C TRP A 113 -18.69 10.84 -14.40
N THR A 114 -19.71 10.53 -13.60
CA THR A 114 -20.25 9.16 -13.47
C THR A 114 -20.85 8.68 -14.78
N LYS A 115 -21.64 9.52 -15.47
CA LYS A 115 -22.23 9.19 -16.77
C LYS A 115 -21.14 8.93 -17.82
N LYS A 116 -20.08 9.75 -17.84
CA LYS A 116 -18.99 9.54 -18.79
C LYS A 116 -18.21 8.26 -18.50
N LEU A 117 -17.87 8.04 -17.24
CA LEU A 117 -17.12 6.87 -16.82
C LEU A 117 -17.89 5.58 -17.14
N GLU A 118 -19.18 5.52 -16.82
CA GLU A 118 -20.03 4.37 -17.14
C GLU A 118 -20.15 4.16 -18.66
N GLN A 119 -20.35 5.24 -19.44
CA GLN A 119 -20.36 5.16 -20.91
C GLN A 119 -19.07 4.50 -21.43
N VAL A 120 -17.91 5.03 -21.05
CA VAL A 120 -16.61 4.53 -21.52
C VAL A 120 -16.34 3.11 -21.04
N HIS A 121 -16.75 2.78 -19.81
CA HIS A 121 -16.58 1.45 -19.21
C HIS A 121 -17.42 0.41 -19.95
N VAL A 122 -18.69 0.70 -20.25
CA VAL A 122 -19.58 -0.18 -21.03
C VAL A 122 -19.09 -0.33 -22.48
N ASP A 123 -18.72 0.76 -23.15
CA ASP A 123 -18.21 0.74 -24.53
C ASP A 123 -16.99 -0.17 -24.71
N LEU A 124 -16.19 -0.34 -23.65
CA LEU A 124 -14.96 -1.13 -23.64
C LEU A 124 -15.16 -2.53 -23.02
N GLY A 125 -16.40 -2.95 -22.76
CA GLY A 125 -16.71 -4.28 -22.23
C GLY A 125 -16.44 -4.45 -20.75
N ASN A 126 -16.61 -3.39 -19.94
CA ASN A 126 -16.42 -3.37 -18.48
C ASN A 126 -15.00 -3.78 -18.03
N PRO A 127 -13.94 -3.07 -18.46
CA PRO A 127 -12.55 -3.48 -18.21
C PRO A 127 -12.09 -3.43 -16.74
N LEU A 128 -12.77 -2.64 -15.90
CA LEU A 128 -12.54 -2.56 -14.46
C LEU A 128 -13.57 -3.40 -13.69
N PRO A 129 -13.20 -4.03 -12.58
CA PRO A 129 -14.12 -4.86 -11.79
C PRO A 129 -15.15 -4.00 -11.08
N LYS A 130 -16.40 -4.47 -11.02
CA LYS A 130 -17.47 -3.85 -10.22
C LYS A 130 -17.31 -4.19 -8.73
N ASP A 131 -16.99 -5.45 -8.44
CA ASP A 131 -16.70 -5.93 -7.10
C ASP A 131 -15.20 -5.79 -6.79
N ILE A 132 -14.89 -5.19 -5.64
CA ILE A 132 -13.51 -4.92 -5.24
C ILE A 132 -12.93 -6.15 -4.54
N HIS A 133 -11.86 -6.68 -5.11
CA HIS A 133 -11.14 -7.83 -4.57
C HIS A 133 -9.67 -7.48 -4.34
N TRP A 134 -9.21 -7.74 -3.12
CA TRP A 134 -7.81 -7.57 -2.73
C TRP A 134 -7.11 -8.94 -2.62
N LEU A 135 -5.94 -9.05 -3.22
CA LEU A 135 -5.03 -10.20 -3.12
C LEU A 135 -3.87 -9.85 -2.20
N ALA A 136 -2.77 -9.30 -2.74
CA ALA A 136 -1.61 -8.92 -1.94
C ALA A 136 -1.90 -7.72 -1.03
N CYS A 137 -2.89 -6.88 -1.35
CA CYS A 137 -3.37 -5.80 -0.47
C CYS A 137 -4.46 -6.19 0.53
N LYS A 138 -4.84 -7.47 0.61
CA LYS A 138 -5.85 -7.94 1.57
C LYS A 138 -5.35 -7.81 3.02
N GLY A 139 -6.14 -7.13 3.86
CA GLY A 139 -5.90 -7.07 5.30
C GLY A 139 -6.32 -8.34 6.04
N SER A 140 -5.82 -8.51 7.26
CA SER A 140 -6.32 -9.53 8.19
C SER A 140 -7.74 -9.25 8.65
N LYS A 141 -8.18 -7.98 8.58
CA LYS A 141 -9.55 -7.52 8.85
C LYS A 141 -10.03 -6.61 7.71
N PRO A 142 -11.35 -6.49 7.48
CA PRO A 142 -11.89 -5.70 6.37
C PRO A 142 -11.47 -4.22 6.32
N HIS A 143 -11.24 -3.59 7.49
CA HIS A 143 -10.85 -2.18 7.60
C HIS A 143 -9.33 -1.94 7.52
N LEU A 144 -8.52 -3.00 7.40
CA LEU A 144 -7.06 -2.91 7.33
C LEU A 144 -6.59 -3.06 5.88
N ARG A 145 -5.52 -2.34 5.54
CA ARG A 145 -4.88 -2.36 4.21
C ARG A 145 -5.84 -1.94 3.09
N GLY A 146 -6.20 -2.85 2.18
CA GLY A 146 -7.17 -2.63 1.11
C GLY A 146 -6.78 -1.46 0.19
N TYR A 147 -7.71 -0.54 -0.01
CA TYR A 147 -7.57 0.54 -0.99
C TYR A 147 -6.30 1.38 -0.80
N THR A 148 -5.97 1.77 0.44
CA THR A 148 -4.75 2.57 0.69
C THR A 148 -3.46 1.82 0.37
N CYS A 149 -3.42 0.50 0.57
CA CYS A 149 -2.31 -0.33 0.10
C CYS A 149 -2.23 -0.31 -1.43
N GLY A 150 -3.38 -0.46 -2.10
CA GLY A 150 -3.49 -0.44 -3.54
C GLY A 150 -3.04 0.88 -4.17
N VAL A 151 -3.39 2.02 -3.55
CA VAL A 151 -2.96 3.36 -3.99
C VAL A 151 -1.44 3.49 -3.95
N TRP A 152 -0.79 3.04 -2.88
CA TRP A 152 0.68 3.02 -2.82
C TRP A 152 1.28 2.11 -3.89
N VAL A 153 0.74 0.90 -4.07
CA VAL A 153 1.22 -0.04 -5.10
C VAL A 153 1.08 0.56 -6.50
N LEU A 154 -0.05 1.22 -6.79
CA LEU A 154 -0.29 1.89 -8.06
C LEU A 154 0.72 3.02 -8.30
N ALA A 155 0.98 3.88 -7.31
CA ALA A 155 1.95 4.97 -7.43
C ALA A 155 3.37 4.45 -7.68
N HIS A 156 3.79 3.40 -6.95
CA HIS A 156 5.09 2.76 -7.15
C HIS A 156 5.21 2.10 -8.52
N ALA A 157 4.14 1.44 -8.99
CA ALA A 157 4.13 0.82 -10.31
C ALA A 157 4.17 1.88 -11.44
N MET A 158 3.44 2.98 -11.29
CA MET A 158 3.50 4.12 -12.23
C MET A 158 4.88 4.75 -12.27
N ALA A 159 5.55 4.92 -11.12
CA ALA A 159 6.92 5.43 -11.07
C ALA A 159 7.90 4.50 -11.79
N ALA A 160 7.74 3.19 -11.64
CA ALA A 160 8.54 2.19 -12.35
C ALA A 160 8.27 2.18 -13.87
N GLU A 161 7.03 2.40 -14.31
CA GLU A 161 6.69 2.54 -15.73
C GLU A 161 7.22 3.84 -16.32
N ALA A 162 7.05 4.97 -15.62
CA ALA A 162 7.62 6.26 -16.01
C ALA A 162 9.15 6.19 -16.13
N TYR A 163 9.82 5.50 -15.20
CA TYR A 163 11.26 5.27 -15.29
C TYR A 163 11.67 4.62 -16.63
N LYS A 164 10.90 3.64 -17.12
CA LYS A 164 11.20 2.95 -18.40
C LYS A 164 10.79 3.76 -19.62
N ILE A 165 9.57 4.30 -19.62
CA ILE A 165 8.99 5.02 -20.76
C ILE A 165 9.82 6.25 -21.09
N GLU A 166 10.37 6.91 -20.07
CA GLU A 166 11.06 8.19 -20.19
C GLU A 166 12.59 8.05 -20.28
N GLU A 167 13.10 6.84 -20.57
CA GLU A 167 14.54 6.54 -20.59
C GLU A 167 15.36 7.52 -21.45
N ASN A 168 14.81 7.88 -22.62
CA ASN A 168 15.45 8.76 -23.59
C ASN A 168 14.79 10.14 -23.69
N ASN A 169 13.94 10.52 -22.72
CA ASN A 169 13.28 11.82 -22.70
C ASN A 169 14.05 12.82 -21.81
N SER A 170 14.91 13.65 -22.42
CA SER A 170 15.67 14.68 -21.72
C SER A 170 14.83 15.84 -21.16
N THR A 171 13.55 15.91 -21.54
CA THR A 171 12.61 16.94 -21.08
C THR A 171 11.65 16.45 -20.00
N PHE A 172 11.77 15.18 -19.59
CA PHE A 172 10.93 14.59 -18.55
C PHE A 172 11.06 15.37 -17.24
N LYS A 173 9.92 15.73 -16.65
CA LYS A 173 9.85 16.44 -15.36
C LYS A 173 9.14 15.56 -14.33
N PRO A 174 9.87 14.84 -13.46
CA PRO A 174 9.25 13.85 -12.58
C PRO A 174 8.21 14.41 -11.60
N VAL A 175 8.45 15.64 -11.13
CA VAL A 175 7.51 16.34 -10.25
C VAL A 175 6.21 16.64 -11.00
N ASP A 176 6.30 17.33 -12.13
CA ASP A 176 5.13 17.79 -12.89
C ASP A 176 4.33 16.63 -13.49
N GLU A 177 5.01 15.55 -13.91
CA GLU A 177 4.39 14.46 -14.66
C GLU A 177 3.87 13.31 -13.79
N LEU A 178 4.35 13.15 -12.55
CA LEU A 178 3.89 12.06 -11.68
C LEU A 178 3.74 12.44 -10.20
N LEU A 179 4.76 13.03 -9.57
CA LEU A 179 4.72 13.22 -8.11
C LEU A 179 3.69 14.26 -7.67
N GLU A 180 3.61 15.39 -8.38
CA GLU A 180 2.63 16.43 -8.10
C GLU A 180 1.20 15.97 -8.46
N PRO A 181 0.93 15.32 -9.61
CA PRO A 181 -0.37 14.68 -9.86
C PRO A 181 -0.79 13.70 -8.75
N PHE A 182 0.13 12.85 -8.28
CA PHE A 182 -0.15 11.93 -7.17
C PHE A 182 -0.44 12.69 -5.86
N HIS A 183 0.36 13.72 -5.54
CA HIS A 183 0.15 14.59 -4.40
C HIS A 183 -1.23 15.26 -4.43
N GLN A 184 -1.60 15.87 -5.56
CA GLN A 184 -2.89 16.53 -5.73
C GLN A 184 -4.05 15.54 -5.61
N PHE A 185 -3.92 14.33 -6.16
CA PHE A 185 -4.92 13.28 -5.94
C PHE A 185 -5.09 12.95 -4.45
N ILE A 186 -4.00 12.67 -3.74
CA ILE A 186 -4.05 12.29 -2.32
C ILE A 186 -4.66 13.39 -1.46
N VAL A 187 -4.28 14.65 -1.66
CA VAL A 187 -4.73 15.72 -0.76
C VAL A 187 -6.14 16.23 -1.03
N ARG A 188 -6.74 15.87 -2.17
CA ARG A 188 -8.06 16.36 -2.60
C ARG A 188 -9.13 15.28 -2.65
N PHE A 189 -8.76 14.06 -3.05
CA PHE A 189 -9.72 13.00 -3.34
C PHE A 189 -9.64 11.84 -2.36
N LEU A 190 -8.49 11.56 -1.73
CA LEU A 190 -8.41 10.45 -0.78
C LEU A 190 -9.33 10.68 0.42
N SER A 191 -10.25 9.74 0.66
CA SER A 191 -11.23 9.84 1.74
C SER A 191 -10.68 10.00 3.15
N CYS A 192 -9.48 9.47 3.41
CA CYS A 192 -8.81 9.62 4.69
C CYS A 192 -8.20 11.03 4.85
N GLU A 193 -8.95 11.95 5.45
CA GLU A 193 -8.51 13.34 5.69
C GLU A 193 -7.19 13.43 6.50
N TRP A 194 -7.03 12.56 7.51
CA TRP A 194 -5.80 12.53 8.32
C TRP A 194 -4.60 12.05 7.49
N CYS A 195 -4.81 11.09 6.59
CA CYS A 195 -3.79 10.62 5.66
C CYS A 195 -3.39 11.75 4.70
N ALA A 196 -4.37 12.43 4.10
CA ALA A 196 -4.14 13.60 3.24
C ALA A 196 -3.37 14.72 3.94
N LYS A 197 -3.75 15.06 5.18
CA LYS A 197 -3.07 16.08 6.00
C LYS A 197 -1.62 15.70 6.30
N ASN A 198 -1.34 14.44 6.58
CA ASN A 198 0.02 13.96 6.81
C ASN A 198 0.85 13.94 5.53
N PHE A 199 0.28 13.47 4.42
CA PHE A 199 0.99 13.43 3.14
C PHE A 199 1.39 14.84 2.68
N ARG A 200 0.52 15.85 2.87
CA ARG A 200 0.86 17.26 2.63
C ARG A 200 2.11 17.72 3.39
N LYS A 201 2.26 17.29 4.65
CA LYS A 201 3.45 17.62 5.46
C LYS A 201 4.70 16.88 4.96
N GLU A 202 4.53 15.61 4.58
CA GLU A 202 5.60 14.77 4.06
C GLU A 202 6.18 15.31 2.76
N VAL A 203 5.32 15.77 1.84
CA VAL A 203 5.72 16.41 0.57
C VAL A 203 6.71 17.56 0.80
N VAL A 204 6.42 18.42 1.78
CA VAL A 204 7.29 19.54 2.15
C VAL A 204 8.54 19.05 2.89
N THR A 205 8.38 18.21 3.90
CA THR A 205 9.46 17.73 4.77
C THR A 205 10.51 16.95 3.97
N MET A 206 10.06 16.19 2.97
CA MET A 206 10.87 15.34 2.13
C MET A 206 11.28 16.05 0.82
N LYS A 207 11.07 17.37 0.70
CA LYS A 207 11.54 18.19 -0.42
C LYS A 207 11.15 17.63 -1.80
N MET A 208 9.87 17.30 -2.00
CA MET A 208 9.39 16.75 -3.28
C MET A 208 9.73 17.65 -4.48
N ASN A 209 9.73 18.97 -4.29
CA ASN A 209 10.07 19.96 -5.30
C ASN A 209 11.54 19.96 -5.73
N GLU A 210 12.42 19.27 -5.00
CA GLU A 210 13.84 19.14 -5.34
C GLU A 210 14.12 17.88 -6.20
N VAL A 211 13.11 17.04 -6.48
CA VAL A 211 13.27 15.84 -7.30
C VAL A 211 13.43 16.23 -8.77
N ALA A 212 14.56 15.86 -9.39
CA ALA A 212 14.90 16.26 -10.75
C ALA A 212 15.00 15.08 -11.73
N THR A 213 15.34 13.88 -11.28
CA THR A 213 15.55 12.72 -12.19
C THR A 213 14.53 11.58 -12.01
N ARG A 214 14.50 10.65 -12.98
CA ARG A 214 13.68 9.43 -12.94
C ARG A 214 14.04 8.55 -11.75
N GLU A 215 15.33 8.41 -11.46
CA GLU A 215 15.87 7.66 -10.32
C GLU A 215 15.45 8.33 -9.00
N GLU A 216 15.59 9.65 -8.91
CA GLU A 216 15.23 10.41 -7.73
C GLU A 216 13.73 10.32 -7.42
N MET A 217 12.88 10.31 -8.44
CA MET A 217 11.43 10.11 -8.30
C MET A 217 11.08 8.76 -7.67
N VAL A 218 11.64 7.68 -8.19
CA VAL A 218 11.44 6.33 -7.64
C VAL A 218 11.94 6.28 -6.19
N MET A 219 13.12 6.83 -5.94
CA MET A 219 13.70 6.85 -4.59
C MET A 219 12.95 7.75 -3.62
N TRP A 220 12.42 8.88 -4.07
CA TRP A 220 11.64 9.79 -3.25
C TRP A 220 10.35 9.11 -2.78
N LEU A 221 9.62 8.48 -3.70
CA LEU A 221 8.39 7.76 -3.38
C LEU A 221 8.65 6.60 -2.41
N TRP A 222 9.78 5.92 -2.56
CA TRP A 222 10.22 4.86 -1.64
C TRP A 222 10.56 5.42 -0.24
N ARG A 223 11.31 6.52 -0.16
CA ARG A 223 11.68 7.15 1.11
C ARG A 223 10.46 7.66 1.87
N VAL A 224 9.54 8.35 1.20
CA VAL A 224 8.33 8.88 1.84
C VAL A 224 7.43 7.75 2.35
N HIS A 225 7.26 6.66 1.58
CA HIS A 225 6.47 5.52 2.03
C HIS A 225 7.11 4.84 3.24
N ASN A 226 8.45 4.74 3.29
CA ASN A 226 9.16 4.22 4.47
C ASN A 226 9.10 5.14 5.70
N PHE A 227 9.05 6.45 5.48
CA PHE A 227 8.78 7.41 6.55
C PHE A 227 7.37 7.22 7.13
N VAL A 228 6.36 7.04 6.27
CA VAL A 228 4.98 6.69 6.66
C VAL A 228 4.95 5.38 7.43
N ASN A 229 5.64 4.35 6.95
CA ASN A 229 5.72 3.05 7.64
C ASN A 229 6.28 3.20 9.05
N LYS A 230 7.35 3.96 9.23
CA LYS A 230 7.92 4.23 10.57
C LYS A 230 6.91 4.91 11.49
N ARG A 231 6.20 5.93 11.02
CA ARG A 231 5.18 6.63 11.82
C ARG A 231 4.02 5.73 12.22
N LEU A 232 3.57 4.87 11.31
CA LEU A 232 2.39 4.01 11.52
C LEU A 232 2.72 2.70 12.25
N SER A 233 3.99 2.40 12.50
CA SER A 233 4.40 1.18 13.21
C SER A 233 3.84 1.15 14.63
N GLY A 234 3.12 0.07 14.95
CA GLY A 234 2.44 -0.10 16.24
C GLY A 234 1.19 0.77 16.44
N TYR A 235 0.74 1.49 15.41
CA TYR A 235 -0.50 2.27 15.47
C TYR A 235 -1.73 1.35 15.33
N HIS A 236 -2.91 1.82 15.72
CA HIS A 236 -4.13 0.98 15.69
C HIS A 236 -4.54 0.52 14.27
N SER A 237 -4.07 1.21 13.24
CA SER A 237 -4.25 0.85 11.83
C SER A 237 -3.13 -0.05 11.28
N ASP A 238 -2.12 -0.40 12.09
CA ASP A 238 -1.06 -1.34 11.73
C ASP A 238 -1.63 -2.77 11.78
N ASP A 239 -1.61 -3.44 10.65
CA ASP A 239 -2.19 -4.78 10.54
C ASP A 239 -1.25 -5.78 11.23
N PRO A 240 -1.67 -6.52 12.28
CA PRO A 240 -0.78 -7.43 12.99
C PRO A 240 -0.20 -8.54 12.11
N LYS A 241 -0.89 -8.91 11.02
CA LYS A 241 -0.38 -9.90 10.05
C LYS A 241 0.65 -9.28 9.08
N PHE A 242 0.63 -7.96 8.91
CA PHE A 242 1.48 -7.22 7.98
C PHE A 242 2.09 -5.98 8.66
N PRO A 243 2.90 -6.17 9.71
CA PRO A 243 3.39 -5.06 10.53
C PRO A 243 4.23 -4.08 9.71
N LYS A 244 4.05 -2.78 9.97
CA LYS A 244 4.88 -1.74 9.33
C LYS A 244 6.35 -1.90 9.73
N ARG A 245 7.22 -1.80 8.73
CA ARG A 245 8.68 -1.87 8.85
C ARG A 245 9.33 -1.12 7.70
N GLN A 246 10.63 -0.93 7.78
CA GLN A 246 11.40 -0.49 6.61
C GLN A 246 11.31 -1.55 5.51
N PHE A 247 10.95 -1.12 4.30
CA PHE A 247 10.77 -1.94 3.12
C PHE A 247 11.87 -1.60 2.09
N PRO A 248 12.45 -2.59 1.38
CA PRO A 248 12.21 -4.02 1.53
C PRO A 248 12.81 -4.57 2.85
N PRO A 249 12.17 -5.57 3.48
CA PRO A 249 12.74 -6.24 4.65
C PRO A 249 13.99 -7.05 4.30
N SER A 250 14.82 -7.36 5.30
CA SER A 250 16.09 -8.08 5.12
C SER A 250 15.96 -9.41 4.37
N CYS A 251 14.82 -10.09 4.46
CA CYS A 251 14.57 -11.35 3.75
C CYS A 251 14.63 -11.23 2.21
N PHE A 252 14.56 -10.02 1.64
CA PHE A 252 14.80 -9.79 0.22
C PHE A 252 16.27 -9.85 -0.19
N PHE A 253 17.19 -9.72 0.77
CA PHE A 253 18.64 -9.65 0.50
C PHE A 253 19.38 -10.91 0.96
N THR A 254 18.68 -11.86 1.58
CA THR A 254 19.22 -13.13 2.05
C THR A 254 18.79 -14.32 1.17
N MET A 255 18.11 -14.05 0.06
CA MET A 255 17.86 -15.01 -1.03
C MET A 255 18.91 -14.82 -2.11
#